data_AF-A0AAV5Z181-F1
#
_entry.id   AF-A0AAV5Z181-F1
#
_cell.length_a   1.000
_cell.length_b   1.000
_cell.length_c   1.000
_cell.angle_alpha   90.00
_cell.angle_beta   90.00
_cell.angle_gamma   90.00
#
_symmetry.space_group_name_H-M   'P 1'
#
loop_
_entity.id
_entity.type
_entity.pdbx_description
1 polymer ?
#
loop_
_entity_poly.entity_id
_entity_poly.type
_entity_poly.pdbx_seq_one_letter_code
_entity_poly.pdbx_strand_id
1 'polypeptide(L)'
;MPSTSTALTWIEPGASATLVWHGAAASQPGGGRLYVVSGPILEQPPASPYFILAAEEDDAFAPRLYRGQVTLPELRAFLSRCRITRGALVDDQQYVATDEEAPVLAVLDDWRERPGPPALPYLDDIGAFMPASAPLYVTAEAHAAAQREPEQFGTAWVCDECGEAEDAGVFFWTAHRGPLVRVCFLIHNDAGVWTCRLHPFEFAKETA
;
A
#
# COMPACT_ATOMS: atom_id res chain seq x y z
N MET A 1 -0.48 -23.17 15.33
CA MET A 1 0.98 -22.98 15.47
C MET A 1 1.29 -21.59 14.95
N PRO A 2 1.98 -20.70 15.69
CA PRO A 2 2.45 -19.48 15.09
C PRO A 2 3.66 -19.85 14.23
N SER A 3 3.49 -19.86 12.91
CA SER A 3 4.61 -19.97 11.99
C SER A 3 5.46 -18.72 12.17
N THR A 4 6.61 -18.92 12.79
CA THR A 4 7.74 -17.99 12.85
C THR A 4 7.89 -17.28 11.51
N SER A 5 7.72 -15.96 11.53
CA SER A 5 8.11 -15.06 10.45
C SER A 5 9.58 -15.32 10.14
N THR A 6 9.85 -16.09 9.08
CA THR A 6 11.09 -15.92 8.33
C THR A 6 11.06 -14.46 7.92
N ALA A 7 11.86 -13.62 8.58
CA ALA A 7 11.89 -12.20 8.30
C ALA A 7 12.04 -12.04 6.78
N LEU A 8 11.03 -11.47 6.12
CA LEU A 8 11.14 -11.12 4.72
C LEU A 8 12.34 -10.18 4.60
N THR A 9 13.44 -10.67 4.03
CA THR A 9 14.69 -9.90 3.90
C THR A 9 14.74 -9.05 2.62
N TRP A 10 13.75 -9.20 1.75
CA TRP A 10 13.74 -8.61 0.40
C TRP A 10 12.82 -7.40 0.26
N ILE A 11 12.07 -7.07 1.30
CA ILE A 11 11.18 -5.90 1.38
C ILE A 11 11.15 -5.38 2.81
N GLU A 12 11.10 -4.06 2.95
CA GLU A 12 11.13 -3.37 4.23
C GLU A 12 9.91 -2.43 4.36
N PRO A 13 9.52 -2.04 5.59
CA PRO A 13 8.56 -0.95 5.80
C PRO A 13 8.94 0.30 4.99
N GLY A 14 7.96 1.02 4.46
CA GLY A 14 8.13 2.15 3.55
C GLY A 14 8.16 1.78 2.06
N ALA A 15 8.27 0.48 1.72
CA ALA A 15 8.25 0.02 0.34
C ALA A 15 6.98 0.47 -0.40
N SER A 16 7.18 0.94 -1.63
CA SER A 16 6.11 1.22 -2.59
C SER A 16 5.87 -0.01 -3.44
N ALA A 17 4.63 -0.32 -3.76
CA ALA A 17 4.29 -1.41 -4.67
C ALA A 17 3.17 -0.98 -5.63
N THR A 18 3.17 -1.51 -6.85
CA THR A 18 2.06 -1.31 -7.79
C THR A 18 1.04 -2.43 -7.58
N LEU A 19 -0.23 -2.08 -7.36
CA LEU A 19 -1.33 -3.04 -7.28
C LEU A 19 -1.80 -3.40 -8.69
N VAL A 20 -1.79 -4.70 -8.98
CA VAL A 20 -2.10 -5.27 -10.29
C VAL A 20 -3.08 -6.43 -10.09
N TRP A 21 -4.13 -6.45 -10.91
CA TRP A 21 -5.03 -7.58 -11.08
C TRP A 21 -4.42 -8.57 -12.06
N HIS A 22 -4.53 -9.85 -11.73
CA HIS A 22 -4.07 -10.94 -12.58
C HIS A 22 -5.16 -11.96 -12.85
N GLY A 23 -5.16 -12.49 -14.08
CA GLY A 23 -6.05 -13.56 -14.50
C GLY A 23 -5.42 -14.93 -14.23
N ALA A 24 -4.50 -15.35 -15.10
CA ALA A 24 -3.82 -16.64 -15.01
C ALA A 24 -2.42 -16.53 -14.39
N ALA A 25 -1.99 -17.61 -13.73
CA ALA A 25 -0.61 -17.80 -13.28
C ALA A 25 0.03 -18.98 -14.03
N ALA A 26 1.26 -18.79 -14.48
CA ALA A 26 2.08 -19.80 -15.14
C ALA A 26 3.42 -19.96 -14.40
N SER A 27 4.12 -21.06 -14.66
CA SER A 27 5.49 -21.28 -14.16
C SER A 27 6.49 -21.09 -15.30
N GLN A 28 7.54 -20.31 -15.07
CA GLN A 28 8.62 -20.15 -16.02
C GLN A 28 9.58 -21.34 -15.98
N PRO A 29 10.28 -21.63 -17.10
CA PRO A 29 11.42 -22.53 -17.09
C PRO A 29 12.50 -21.97 -16.15
N GLY A 30 12.72 -22.62 -15.00
CA GLY A 30 13.61 -22.12 -13.94
C GLY A 30 12.94 -21.89 -12.58
N GLY A 31 11.60 -22.00 -12.50
CA GLY A 31 10.86 -22.07 -11.25
C GLY A 31 10.21 -20.77 -10.77
N GLY A 32 10.49 -19.63 -11.41
CA GLY A 32 9.76 -18.37 -11.18
C GLY A 32 8.30 -18.45 -11.64
N ARG A 33 7.41 -17.63 -11.05
CA ARG A 33 6.01 -17.55 -11.50
C ARG A 33 5.82 -16.36 -12.43
N LEU A 34 4.84 -16.49 -13.29
CA LEU A 34 4.44 -15.47 -14.26
C LEU A 34 2.95 -15.23 -14.12
N TYR A 35 2.56 -13.97 -13.90
CA TYR A 35 1.17 -13.58 -13.73
C TYR A 35 0.73 -12.73 -14.92
N VAL A 36 -0.36 -13.13 -15.59
CA VAL A 36 -0.95 -12.35 -16.68
C VAL A 36 -1.63 -11.12 -16.10
N VAL A 37 -1.22 -9.92 -16.53
CA VAL A 37 -1.82 -8.66 -16.10
C VAL A 37 -3.21 -8.52 -16.73
N SER A 38 -4.24 -8.47 -15.89
CA SER A 38 -5.62 -8.16 -16.30
C SER A 38 -5.95 -6.67 -16.13
N GLY A 39 -5.17 -5.94 -15.33
CA GLY A 39 -5.27 -4.49 -15.17
C GLY A 39 -4.51 -3.99 -13.94
N PRO A 40 -4.26 -2.68 -13.79
CA PRO A 40 -4.50 -1.64 -14.78
C PRO A 40 -3.53 -1.73 -15.97
N ILE A 41 -3.87 -1.08 -17.09
CA ILE A 41 -2.95 -0.93 -18.21
C ILE A 41 -1.83 0.02 -17.77
N LEU A 42 -0.58 -0.43 -17.89
CA LEU A 42 0.60 0.36 -17.55
C LEU A 42 1.25 0.85 -18.84
N GLU A 43 1.28 2.18 -19.03
CA GLU A 43 1.97 2.78 -20.19
C GLU A 43 3.49 2.82 -19.98
N GLN A 44 3.93 2.91 -18.73
CA GLN A 44 5.33 2.93 -18.34
C GLN A 44 5.58 1.92 -17.22
N PRO A 45 6.79 1.33 -17.17
CA PRO A 45 7.17 0.48 -16.05
C PRO A 45 7.08 1.25 -14.72
N PRO A 46 6.52 0.64 -13.66
CA PRO A 46 6.44 1.28 -12.37
C PRO A 46 7.85 1.49 -11.79
N ALA A 47 8.03 2.57 -11.05
CA ALA A 47 9.32 2.95 -10.48
C ALA A 47 9.83 1.97 -9.39
N SER A 48 8.95 1.14 -8.84
CA SER A 48 9.27 0.18 -7.80
C SER A 48 9.33 -1.25 -8.34
N PRO A 49 10.25 -2.10 -7.87
CA PRO A 49 10.30 -3.52 -8.24
C PRO A 49 9.24 -4.37 -7.51
N TYR A 50 8.38 -3.76 -6.68
CA TYR A 50 7.39 -4.49 -5.90
C TYR A 50 5.99 -4.39 -6.51
N PHE A 51 5.28 -5.51 -6.48
CA PHE A 51 3.89 -5.59 -6.95
C PHE A 51 3.01 -6.22 -5.90
N ILE A 52 1.79 -5.72 -5.74
CA ILE A 52 0.71 -6.42 -5.06
C ILE A 52 -0.14 -7.08 -6.13
N LEU A 53 -0.25 -8.40 -6.07
CA LEU A 53 -1.01 -9.23 -6.99
C LEU A 53 -2.37 -9.53 -6.37
N ALA A 54 -3.43 -9.05 -7.01
CA ALA A 54 -4.82 -9.36 -6.71
C ALA A 54 -5.42 -10.21 -7.83
N ALA A 55 -6.30 -11.16 -7.52
CA ALA A 55 -6.96 -11.95 -8.55
C ALA A 55 -8.08 -11.13 -9.23
N GLU A 56 -8.34 -11.38 -10.52
CA GLU A 56 -9.38 -10.67 -11.31
C GLU A 56 -10.79 -10.83 -10.72
N GLU A 57 -11.06 -11.90 -9.98
CA GLU A 57 -12.32 -12.10 -9.24
C GLU A 57 -12.59 -11.02 -8.17
N ASP A 58 -11.56 -10.24 -7.81
CA ASP A 58 -11.64 -9.10 -6.90
C ASP A 58 -11.78 -7.74 -7.63
N ASP A 59 -12.06 -7.69 -8.93
CA ASP A 59 -12.16 -6.44 -9.71
C ASP A 59 -13.30 -5.50 -9.22
N ALA A 60 -14.33 -6.05 -8.59
CA ALA A 60 -15.38 -5.24 -7.94
C ALA A 60 -14.86 -4.41 -6.73
N PHE A 61 -13.65 -4.72 -6.22
CA PHE A 61 -13.03 -3.99 -5.11
C PHE A 61 -12.60 -2.58 -5.51
N ALA A 62 -11.91 -2.41 -6.65
CA ALA A 62 -11.40 -1.10 -7.10
C ALA A 62 -12.49 -0.01 -7.20
N PRO A 63 -13.64 -0.22 -7.88
CA PRO A 63 -14.66 0.82 -7.99
C PRO A 63 -15.36 1.09 -6.65
N ARG A 64 -15.44 0.11 -5.73
CA ARG A 64 -15.97 0.33 -4.39
C ARG A 64 -15.00 1.11 -3.53
N LEU A 65 -13.71 0.79 -3.61
CA LEU A 65 -12.65 1.51 -2.92
C LEU A 65 -12.65 2.97 -3.37
N TYR A 66 -12.64 3.24 -4.67
CA TYR A 66 -12.68 4.60 -5.23
C TYR A 66 -13.86 5.44 -4.71
N ARG A 67 -15.03 4.81 -4.49
CA ARG A 67 -16.24 5.46 -3.95
C ARG A 67 -16.24 5.60 -2.41
N GLY A 68 -15.18 5.21 -1.72
CA GLY A 68 -15.12 5.19 -0.26
C GLY A 68 -16.06 4.17 0.39
N GLN A 69 -16.45 3.11 -0.34
CA GLN A 69 -17.43 2.11 0.09
C GLN A 69 -16.79 0.82 0.64
N VAL A 70 -15.51 0.88 0.98
CA VAL A 70 -14.73 -0.23 1.53
C VAL A 70 -14.43 0.07 2.99
N THR A 71 -14.84 -0.83 3.86
CA THR A 71 -14.54 -0.79 5.30
C THR A 71 -13.19 -1.43 5.60
N LEU A 72 -12.63 -1.20 6.80
CA LEU A 72 -11.39 -1.85 7.23
C LEU A 72 -11.47 -3.40 7.18
N PRO A 73 -12.54 -4.06 7.67
CA PRO A 73 -12.67 -5.52 7.53
C PRO A 73 -12.64 -6.00 6.08
N GLU A 74 -13.27 -5.27 5.16
CA GLU A 74 -13.29 -5.62 3.74
C GLU A 74 -11.93 -5.42 3.07
N LEU A 75 -11.21 -4.34 3.40
CA LEU A 75 -9.82 -4.15 2.99
C LEU A 75 -8.95 -5.32 3.46
N ARG A 76 -9.04 -5.69 4.74
CA ARG A 76 -8.24 -6.81 5.29
C ARG A 76 -8.59 -8.12 4.60
N ALA A 77 -9.88 -8.37 4.33
CA ALA A 77 -10.32 -9.55 3.59
C ALA A 77 -9.72 -9.59 2.17
N PHE A 78 -9.71 -8.46 1.45
CA PHE A 78 -9.05 -8.33 0.16
C PHE A 78 -7.54 -8.61 0.26
N LEU A 79 -6.83 -7.94 1.17
CA LEU A 79 -5.38 -8.10 1.35
C LEU A 79 -4.97 -9.52 1.80
N SER A 80 -5.87 -10.27 2.45
CA SER A 80 -5.62 -11.67 2.83
C SER A 80 -5.50 -12.61 1.64
N ARG A 81 -6.11 -12.25 0.49
CA ARG A 81 -6.02 -13.00 -0.77
C ARG A 81 -4.87 -12.52 -1.66
N CYS A 82 -4.40 -11.29 -1.44
CA CYS A 82 -3.33 -10.70 -2.24
C CYS A 82 -1.95 -11.27 -1.90
N ARG A 83 -1.03 -11.20 -2.86
CA ARG A 83 0.40 -11.48 -2.66
C ARG A 83 1.25 -10.25 -2.93
N ILE A 84 2.27 -10.01 -2.12
CA ILE A 84 3.34 -9.05 -2.43
C ILE A 84 4.46 -9.83 -3.09
N THR A 85 5.04 -9.27 -4.15
CA THR A 85 6.17 -9.87 -4.86
C THR A 85 7.25 -8.86 -5.18
N ARG A 86 8.50 -9.31 -5.27
CA ARG A 86 9.56 -8.60 -5.99
C ARG A 86 9.68 -9.19 -7.40
N GLY A 87 9.74 -8.34 -8.42
CA GLY A 87 9.74 -8.79 -9.80
C GLY A 87 9.86 -7.67 -10.82
N ALA A 88 9.52 -7.98 -12.07
CA ALA A 88 9.53 -7.04 -13.17
C ALA A 88 8.38 -7.31 -14.14
N LEU A 89 7.95 -6.26 -14.83
CA LEU A 89 7.09 -6.38 -16.00
C LEU A 89 7.89 -6.90 -17.19
N VAL A 90 7.36 -7.89 -17.89
CA VAL A 90 7.96 -8.52 -19.07
C VAL A 90 6.95 -8.63 -20.21
N ASP A 91 7.45 -8.94 -21.41
CA ASP A 91 6.68 -9.06 -22.66
C ASP A 91 5.67 -7.92 -22.85
N ASP A 92 6.21 -6.70 -23.07
CA ASP A 92 5.43 -5.48 -23.26
C ASP A 92 4.43 -5.19 -22.13
N GLN A 93 4.85 -5.48 -20.88
CA GLN A 93 4.07 -5.22 -19.66
C GLN A 93 2.82 -6.11 -19.50
N GLN A 94 2.73 -7.21 -20.26
CA GLN A 94 1.62 -8.15 -20.18
C GLN A 94 1.73 -9.13 -19.01
N TYR A 95 2.94 -9.28 -18.45
CA TYR A 95 3.15 -10.21 -17.35
C TYR A 95 4.02 -9.62 -16.25
N VAL A 96 3.74 -10.03 -15.01
CA VAL A 96 4.64 -9.85 -13.88
C VAL A 96 5.42 -11.14 -13.68
N ALA A 97 6.74 -11.10 -13.92
CA ALA A 97 7.65 -12.19 -13.56
C ALA A 97 8.09 -12.02 -12.11
N THR A 98 7.95 -13.07 -11.30
CA THR A 98 8.19 -13.02 -9.86
C THR A 98 9.38 -13.88 -9.44
N ASP A 99 10.19 -13.32 -8.54
CA ASP A 99 11.32 -14.02 -7.92
C ASP A 99 11.01 -14.46 -6.49
N GLU A 100 10.33 -13.59 -5.73
CA GLU A 100 10.01 -13.80 -4.32
C GLU A 100 8.58 -13.35 -4.03
N GLU A 101 7.81 -14.14 -3.26
CA GLU A 101 6.41 -13.86 -2.94
C GLU A 101 6.09 -14.07 -1.47
N ALA A 102 5.18 -13.27 -0.93
CA ALA A 102 4.57 -13.47 0.37
C ALA A 102 3.10 -13.03 0.42
N PRO A 103 2.28 -13.53 1.36
CA PRO A 103 0.92 -13.02 1.57
C PRO A 103 0.95 -11.57 2.11
N VAL A 104 0.27 -10.62 1.46
CA VAL A 104 0.35 -9.18 1.82
C VAL A 104 -0.07 -8.94 3.26
N LEU A 105 -1.25 -9.43 3.66
CA LEU A 105 -1.77 -9.17 4.98
C LEU A 105 -0.86 -9.72 6.09
N ALA A 106 -0.24 -10.88 5.88
CA ALA A 106 0.68 -11.46 6.86
C ALA A 106 1.92 -10.58 7.05
N VAL A 107 2.47 -10.01 5.97
CA VAL A 107 3.58 -9.05 6.04
C VAL A 107 3.16 -7.79 6.81
N LEU A 108 2.00 -7.24 6.47
CA LEU A 108 1.47 -6.04 7.12
C LEU A 108 1.18 -6.27 8.61
N ASP A 109 0.59 -7.40 8.99
CA ASP A 109 0.29 -7.70 10.39
C ASP A 109 1.57 -7.96 11.21
N ASP A 110 2.56 -8.66 10.66
CA ASP A 110 3.86 -8.86 11.30
C ASP A 110 4.58 -7.52 11.53
N TRP A 111 4.64 -6.65 10.53
CA TRP A 111 5.22 -5.31 10.70
C TRP A 111 4.43 -4.45 11.66
N ARG A 112 3.10 -4.56 11.67
CA ARG A 112 2.22 -3.84 12.61
C ARG A 112 2.54 -4.16 14.06
N GLU A 113 2.86 -5.41 14.38
CA GLU A 113 3.18 -5.88 15.73
C GLU A 113 4.65 -5.64 16.14
N ARG A 114 5.55 -5.51 15.17
CA ARG A 114 6.98 -5.32 15.44
C ARG A 114 7.31 -3.95 16.02
N PRO A 115 8.19 -3.90 17.03
CA PRO A 115 8.74 -2.65 17.49
C PRO A 115 9.79 -2.11 16.52
N GLY A 116 9.62 -0.86 16.09
CA GLY A 116 10.59 -0.16 15.23
C GLY A 116 9.93 1.05 14.58
N PRO A 117 10.71 2.07 14.17
CA PRO A 117 10.15 3.19 13.43
C PRO A 117 9.65 2.69 12.06
N PRO A 118 8.66 3.34 11.44
CA PRO A 118 8.50 3.27 10.01
C PRO A 118 9.71 3.93 9.35
N ALA A 119 10.05 3.50 8.13
CA ALA A 119 11.25 3.93 7.45
C ALA A 119 11.21 5.40 6.98
N LEU A 120 10.05 6.07 7.03
CA LEU A 120 9.95 7.48 6.67
C LEU A 120 9.68 8.32 7.93
N PRO A 121 10.52 9.34 8.21
CA PRO A 121 10.24 10.26 9.30
C PRO A 121 8.92 10.97 9.02
N TYR A 122 8.04 11.02 10.02
CA TYR A 122 6.96 11.98 9.99
C TYR A 122 7.55 13.37 10.17
N LEU A 123 7.80 14.06 9.05
CA LEU A 123 7.66 15.52 8.94
C LEU A 123 8.39 16.40 9.98
N ASP A 124 9.47 15.94 10.63
CA ASP A 124 10.10 16.71 11.72
C ASP A 124 10.93 17.93 11.25
N ASP A 125 10.90 18.32 9.96
CA ASP A 125 11.54 19.59 9.51
C ASP A 125 11.03 20.08 8.13
N ILE A 126 9.71 20.20 7.95
CA ILE A 126 9.09 20.65 6.67
C ILE A 126 9.65 22.01 6.16
N GLY A 127 10.21 22.86 7.02
CA GLY A 127 10.58 24.24 6.65
C GLY A 127 11.97 24.45 6.02
N ALA A 128 12.91 23.51 6.12
CA ALA A 128 14.33 23.87 5.96
C ALA A 128 15.04 23.33 4.70
N PHE A 129 14.49 22.33 3.99
CA PHE A 129 15.25 21.61 2.95
C PHE A 129 14.46 21.18 1.70
N MET A 130 13.55 22.01 1.20
CA MET A 130 12.84 21.73 -0.07
C MET A 130 13.65 22.22 -1.28
N PRO A 131 13.87 21.37 -2.32
CA PRO A 131 12.77 20.96 -3.20
C PRO A 131 12.71 19.47 -3.61
N ALA A 132 11.48 19.04 -3.95
CA ALA A 132 11.07 17.97 -4.89
C ALA A 132 10.72 16.53 -4.41
N SER A 133 10.24 16.31 -3.18
CA SER A 133 9.43 15.11 -2.90
C SER A 133 8.28 15.47 -1.96
N ALA A 134 7.11 15.68 -2.56
CA ALA A 134 5.92 16.30 -1.94
C ALA A 134 5.52 15.66 -0.60
N PRO A 135 5.20 16.46 0.43
CA PRO A 135 4.72 15.96 1.70
C PRO A 135 3.32 15.36 1.56
N LEU A 136 3.09 14.27 2.30
CA LEU A 136 1.75 13.75 2.53
C LEU A 136 1.16 14.51 3.73
N TYR A 137 0.12 15.31 3.57
CA TYR A 137 -0.70 15.71 4.73
C TYR A 137 -1.86 14.74 4.93
N VAL A 138 -2.54 14.87 6.05
CA VAL A 138 -3.75 14.13 6.38
C VAL A 138 -4.82 15.18 6.59
N THR A 139 -6.02 15.00 6.04
CA THR A 139 -7.10 15.97 6.29
C THR A 139 -7.40 16.04 7.78
N ALA A 140 -7.84 17.20 8.28
CA ALA A 140 -8.13 17.37 9.70
C ALA A 140 -9.15 16.33 10.20
N GLU A 141 -10.14 15.98 9.37
CA GLU A 141 -11.15 14.96 9.67
C GLU A 141 -10.54 13.57 9.81
N ALA A 142 -9.66 13.18 8.89
CA ALA A 142 -9.03 11.88 8.92
C ALA A 142 -7.99 11.77 10.04
N HIS A 143 -7.28 12.86 10.34
CA HIS A 143 -6.38 12.95 11.49
C HIS A 143 -7.18 12.82 12.79
N ALA A 144 -8.25 13.59 12.95
CA ALA A 144 -9.12 13.52 14.12
C ALA A 144 -9.81 12.14 14.27
N ALA A 145 -10.15 11.46 13.18
CA ALA A 145 -10.65 10.10 13.22
C ALA A 145 -9.56 9.11 13.67
N ALA A 146 -8.36 9.19 13.09
CA ALA A 146 -7.22 8.35 13.45
C ALA A 146 -6.78 8.53 14.91
N GLN A 147 -6.94 9.73 15.49
CA GLN A 147 -6.67 9.98 16.91
C GLN A 147 -7.70 9.30 17.83
N ARG A 148 -8.99 9.25 17.43
CA ARG A 148 -10.08 8.72 18.26
C ARG A 148 -10.23 7.21 18.18
N GLU A 149 -10.04 6.63 17.00
CA GLU A 149 -10.32 5.21 16.74
C GLU A 149 -9.03 4.38 16.81
N PRO A 150 -9.00 3.25 17.55
CA PRO A 150 -7.80 2.42 17.68
C PRO A 150 -7.23 1.93 16.34
N GLU A 151 -8.10 1.65 15.37
CA GLU A 151 -7.77 1.39 13.98
C GLU A 151 -8.82 2.07 13.09
N GLN A 152 -8.40 2.66 11.98
CA GLN A 152 -9.29 3.32 11.03
C GLN A 152 -8.81 3.04 9.61
N PHE A 153 -9.76 2.80 8.69
CA PHE A 153 -9.52 2.86 7.25
C PHE A 153 -10.41 3.93 6.64
N GLY A 154 -9.83 4.84 5.87
CA GLY A 154 -10.60 5.90 5.24
C GLY A 154 -9.78 6.76 4.31
N THR A 155 -10.47 7.69 3.67
CA THR A 155 -9.84 8.69 2.82
C THR A 155 -9.05 9.64 3.68
N ALA A 156 -7.79 9.81 3.33
CA ALA A 156 -7.09 11.01 3.71
C ALA A 156 -6.01 11.25 2.69
N TRP A 157 -6.23 12.25 1.85
CA TRP A 157 -5.23 13.22 1.45
C TRP A 157 -5.63 13.91 0.14
N VAL A 158 -5.22 15.18 0.03
CA VAL A 158 -5.32 16.10 -1.13
C VAL A 158 -3.98 16.81 -1.28
N CYS A 159 -3.29 16.67 -2.41
CA CYS A 159 -2.08 17.45 -2.65
C CYS A 159 -2.43 18.90 -3.06
N ASP A 160 -1.76 19.89 -2.44
CA ASP A 160 -2.02 21.32 -2.66
C ASP A 160 -1.28 21.88 -3.91
N GLU A 161 -0.42 21.10 -4.56
CA GLU A 161 0.30 21.50 -5.79
C GLU A 161 -0.32 20.96 -7.09
N CYS A 162 -1.25 19.99 -7.03
CA CYS A 162 -1.72 19.23 -8.18
C CYS A 162 -3.15 19.56 -8.65
N GLY A 163 -3.84 20.51 -8.01
CA GLY A 163 -5.27 20.68 -8.23
C GLY A 163 -6.09 19.63 -7.50
N GLU A 164 -7.41 19.77 -7.55
CA GLU A 164 -8.33 19.17 -6.58
C GLU A 164 -8.17 17.65 -6.41
N ALA A 165 -8.15 17.21 -5.15
CA ALA A 165 -8.10 15.80 -4.72
C ALA A 165 -9.19 14.89 -5.31
N GLU A 166 -10.16 15.46 -5.99
CA GLU A 166 -11.38 14.77 -6.40
C GLU A 166 -11.11 13.76 -7.51
N ASP A 167 -9.96 13.84 -8.21
CA ASP A 167 -9.57 12.93 -9.28
C ASP A 167 -8.65 11.77 -8.85
N ALA A 168 -8.09 11.80 -7.62
CA ALA A 168 -7.17 10.77 -7.12
C ALA A 168 -7.64 10.19 -5.78
N GLY A 169 -8.03 8.91 -5.76
CA GLY A 169 -8.49 8.24 -4.54
C GLY A 169 -7.31 7.87 -3.63
N VAL A 170 -7.11 8.59 -2.52
CA VAL A 170 -6.11 8.25 -1.49
C VAL A 170 -6.77 7.72 -0.22
N PHE A 171 -6.39 6.51 0.19
CA PHE A 171 -6.90 5.85 1.38
C PHE A 171 -5.76 5.37 2.27
N PHE A 172 -5.93 5.45 3.58
CA PHE A 172 -4.99 4.84 4.52
C PHE A 172 -5.69 3.96 5.53
N TRP A 173 -4.97 2.95 6.02
CA TRP A 173 -5.28 2.18 7.21
C TRP A 173 -4.29 2.55 8.32
N THR A 174 -4.80 2.95 9.48
CA THR A 174 -4.03 3.28 10.69
C THR A 174 -4.24 2.29 11.82
N ALA A 175 -3.26 2.18 12.71
CA ALA A 175 -3.35 1.45 13.97
C ALA A 175 -2.61 2.18 15.09
N HIS A 176 -3.17 2.16 16.30
CA HIS A 176 -2.54 2.75 17.48
C HIS A 176 -1.39 1.89 18.00
N ARG A 177 -0.30 2.53 18.40
CA ARG A 177 0.88 1.88 18.99
C ARG A 177 1.45 2.73 20.13
N GLY A 178 0.98 2.46 21.35
CA GLY A 178 1.37 3.25 22.52
C GLY A 178 1.07 4.74 22.32
N PRO A 179 2.07 5.64 22.40
CA PRO A 179 1.90 7.08 22.18
C PRO A 179 1.85 7.48 20.70
N LEU A 180 1.96 6.54 19.76
CA LEU A 180 2.00 6.80 18.32
C LEU A 180 0.75 6.22 17.62
N VAL A 181 0.45 6.77 16.45
CA VAL A 181 -0.45 6.19 15.44
C VAL A 181 0.41 5.81 14.24
N ARG A 182 0.28 4.57 13.78
CA ARG A 182 1.02 3.99 12.65
C ARG A 182 0.11 3.90 11.44
N VAL A 183 0.56 4.41 10.29
CA VAL A 183 -0.09 4.11 9.02
C VAL A 183 0.42 2.77 8.54
N CYS A 184 -0.44 1.76 8.54
CA CYS A 184 -0.10 0.38 8.16
C CYS A 184 -0.11 0.18 6.65
N PHE A 185 -1.01 0.87 5.95
CA PHE A 185 -1.16 0.75 4.51
C PHE A 185 -1.70 2.05 3.94
N LEU A 186 -1.16 2.48 2.82
CA LEU A 186 -1.68 3.60 2.04
C LEU A 186 -1.90 3.14 0.60
N ILE A 187 -3.03 3.49 0.02
CA ILE A 187 -3.40 3.20 -1.36
C ILE A 187 -3.70 4.52 -2.04
N HIS A 188 -3.11 4.72 -3.21
CA HIS A 188 -3.34 5.87 -4.07
C HIS A 188 -3.73 5.37 -5.46
N ASN A 189 -4.81 5.90 -6.03
CA ASN A 189 -5.14 5.74 -7.44
C ASN A 189 -4.83 7.02 -8.20
N ASP A 190 -4.04 6.90 -9.26
CA ASP A 190 -3.79 7.96 -10.23
C ASP A 190 -4.10 7.43 -11.62
N ALA A 191 -5.14 7.99 -12.27
CA ALA A 191 -5.58 7.59 -13.61
C ALA A 191 -5.73 6.07 -13.81
N GLY A 192 -6.22 5.34 -12.79
CA GLY A 192 -6.38 3.88 -12.84
C GLY A 192 -5.16 3.08 -12.37
N VAL A 193 -3.98 3.71 -12.22
CA VAL A 193 -2.79 3.08 -11.66
C VAL A 193 -2.83 3.14 -10.13
N TRP A 194 -2.87 1.99 -9.50
CA TRP A 194 -2.93 1.87 -8.04
C TRP A 194 -1.53 1.69 -7.45
N THR A 195 -1.07 2.65 -6.66
CA THR A 195 0.18 2.58 -5.91
C THR A 195 -0.10 2.38 -4.43
N CYS A 196 0.56 1.40 -3.83
CA CYS A 196 0.45 1.08 -2.42
C CYS A 196 1.75 1.38 -1.69
N ARG A 197 1.67 1.92 -0.47
CA ARG A 197 2.80 2.05 0.45
C ARG A 197 2.55 1.19 1.68
N LEU A 198 3.53 0.36 2.04
CA LEU A 198 3.43 -0.60 3.14
C LEU A 198 4.11 0.00 4.39
N HIS A 199 3.38 0.19 5.48
CA HIS A 199 3.88 0.80 6.72
C HIS A 199 4.73 2.08 6.53
N PRO A 200 4.21 3.10 5.82
CA PRO A 200 5.04 4.22 5.37
C PRO A 200 5.53 5.15 6.49
N PHE A 201 4.73 5.47 7.51
CA PHE A 201 5.10 6.43 8.57
C PHE A 201 4.25 6.27 9.85
N GLU A 202 4.64 6.98 10.91
CA GLU A 202 4.03 7.01 12.25
C GLU A 202 3.98 8.46 12.72
N PHE A 203 2.93 8.86 13.40
CA PHE A 203 2.83 10.19 14.01
C PHE A 203 2.44 10.11 15.48
N ALA A 204 2.82 11.12 16.26
CA ALA A 204 2.49 11.19 17.68
C ALA A 204 0.98 11.40 17.90
N LYS A 205 0.45 10.76 18.94
CA LYS A 205 -0.87 11.12 19.46
C LYS A 205 -0.79 12.51 20.07
N GLU A 206 -1.79 13.32 19.80
CA GLU A 206 -1.92 14.59 20.51
C GLU A 206 -2.20 14.28 21.98
N THR A 207 -1.36 14.81 22.87
CA THR A 207 -1.66 14.79 24.30
C THR A 207 -2.79 15.78 24.56
N ALA A 208 -3.91 15.27 25.07
CA ALA A 208 -5.04 16.08 25.55
C ALA A 208 -4.65 17.03 26.68
#